data_AF-A0A6N8YTV5-F1
#
_entry.id   AF-A0A6N8YTV5-F1
#
_cell.length_a   1.000
_cell.length_b   1.000
_cell.length_c   1.000
_cell.angle_alpha   90.00
_cell.angle_beta   90.00
_cell.angle_gamma   90.00
#
_symmetry.space_group_name_H-M   'P 1'
#
loop_
_entity.id
_entity.type
_entity.pdbx_description
1 polymer ?
#
loop_
_entity_poly.entity_id
_entity_poly.type
_entity_poly.pdbx_seq_one_letter_code
_entity_poly.pdbx_strand_id
1 'polypeptide(L)'
;VIKTLRAWDIRLDESLFLSGIEKTAFLRAYRADVFFDDQSANCRAASGHLASGHVPHGVVNEEPSARKEPSARKEPSARKEPFASERRGGA
;
A
#
# COMPACT_ATOMS: atom_id res chain seq x y z
N VAL A 1 -4.42 0.57 -9.11
CA VAL A 1 -4.80 -0.31 -7.99
C VAL A 1 -3.56 -0.86 -7.26
N ILE A 2 -2.83 -1.86 -7.79
CA ILE A 2 -1.72 -2.51 -7.04
C ILE A 2 -0.65 -1.52 -6.55
N LYS A 3 -0.17 -0.61 -7.42
CA LYS A 3 0.81 0.42 -7.04
C LYS A 3 0.30 1.33 -5.91
N THR A 4 -0.98 1.69 -5.96
CA THR A 4 -1.63 2.54 -4.95
C THR A 4 -1.71 1.83 -3.60
N LEU A 5 -2.21 0.58 -3.57
CA LEU A 5 -2.33 -0.21 -2.33
C LEU A 5 -0.95 -0.45 -1.68
N ARG A 6 0.09 -0.72 -2.48
CA ARG A 6 1.47 -0.84 -1.99
C ARG A 6 2.01 0.48 -1.42
N ALA A 7 1.71 1.61 -2.05
CA ALA A 7 2.12 2.92 -1.54
C ALA A 7 1.44 3.28 -0.20
N TRP A 8 0.29 2.69 0.08
CA TRP A 8 -0.43 2.82 1.35
C TRP A 8 -0.06 1.73 2.38
N ASP A 9 0.95 0.91 2.07
CA ASP A 9 1.40 -0.19 2.92
C ASP A 9 0.28 -1.19 3.28
N ILE A 10 -0.66 -1.40 2.35
CA ILE A 10 -1.71 -2.41 2.49
C ILE A 10 -1.14 -3.76 2.08
N ARG A 11 -1.16 -4.74 3.00
CA ARG A 11 -0.87 -6.14 2.70
C ARG A 11 -1.96 -6.68 1.78
N LEU A 12 -1.53 -7.30 0.68
CA LEU A 12 -2.42 -7.91 -0.31
C LEU A 12 -2.09 -9.40 -0.42
N ASP A 13 -3.04 -10.25 -0.09
CA ASP A 13 -2.90 -11.70 -0.25
C ASP A 13 -3.18 -12.11 -1.70
N GLU A 14 -4.30 -11.66 -2.27
CA GLU A 14 -4.72 -12.01 -3.63
C GLU A 14 -5.30 -10.81 -4.40
N SER A 15 -5.12 -10.79 -5.73
CA SER A 15 -5.82 -9.85 -6.63
C SER A 15 -6.43 -10.58 -7.80
N LEU A 16 -7.72 -10.36 -8.03
CA LEU A 16 -8.50 -11.04 -9.05
C LEU A 16 -9.13 -10.02 -9.99
N PHE A 17 -9.08 -10.32 -11.28
CA PHE A 17 -9.71 -9.52 -12.33
C PHE A 17 -10.83 -10.36 -12.95
N LEU A 18 -12.07 -10.03 -12.62
CA LEU A 18 -13.23 -10.89 -12.93
C LEU A 18 -13.75 -10.72 -14.36
N SER A 19 -13.12 -9.91 -15.22
CA SER A 19 -13.46 -9.76 -16.66
C SER A 19 -14.97 -9.59 -16.96
N GLY A 20 -15.69 -8.84 -16.11
CA GLY A 20 -17.13 -8.59 -16.29
C GLY A 20 -18.05 -9.68 -15.71
N ILE A 21 -17.51 -10.73 -15.10
CA ILE A 21 -18.28 -11.69 -14.31
C ILE A 21 -18.96 -10.96 -13.15
N GLU A 22 -20.18 -11.41 -12.84
CA GLU A 22 -20.95 -10.91 -11.72
C GLU A 22 -20.21 -11.19 -10.39
N LYS A 23 -19.97 -10.11 -9.62
CA LYS A 23 -19.12 -10.15 -8.42
C LYS A 23 -19.71 -11.02 -7.32
N THR A 24 -21.03 -11.01 -7.14
CA THR A 24 -21.73 -11.74 -6.07
C THR A 24 -21.53 -13.25 -6.18
N ALA A 25 -21.58 -13.81 -7.39
CA ALA A 25 -21.31 -15.22 -7.64
C ALA A 25 -19.90 -15.63 -7.18
N PHE A 26 -18.91 -14.80 -7.50
CA PHE A 26 -17.54 -14.99 -7.02
C PHE A 26 -17.44 -14.84 -5.50
N LEU A 27 -17.95 -13.75 -4.92
CA LEU A 27 -17.89 -13.45 -3.48
C LEU A 27 -18.50 -14.58 -2.63
N ARG A 28 -19.59 -15.20 -3.11
CA ARG A 28 -20.20 -16.37 -2.46
C ARG A 28 -19.32 -17.61 -2.52
N ALA A 29 -18.75 -17.90 -3.69
CA ALA A 29 -17.85 -19.05 -3.86
C ALA A 29 -16.56 -18.88 -3.05
N TYR A 30 -16.03 -17.65 -2.99
CA TYR A 30 -14.87 -17.28 -2.19
C TYR A 30 -15.16 -17.23 -0.67
N ARG A 31 -16.45 -17.17 -0.29
CA ARG A 31 -16.92 -17.07 1.10
C ARG A 31 -16.42 -15.79 1.79
N ALA A 32 -16.50 -14.67 1.08
CA ALA A 32 -16.12 -13.38 1.64
C ALA A 32 -17.03 -12.98 2.82
N ASP A 33 -16.42 -12.49 3.90
CA ASP A 33 -17.15 -11.99 5.08
C ASP A 33 -17.68 -10.56 4.88
N VAL A 34 -16.89 -9.71 4.21
CA VAL A 34 -17.19 -8.29 3.98
C VAL A 34 -16.84 -7.88 2.55
N PHE A 35 -17.66 -7.03 1.96
CA PHE A 35 -17.45 -6.50 0.61
C PHE A 35 -17.64 -4.97 0.57
N PHE A 36 -16.70 -4.27 -0.06
CA PHE A 36 -16.78 -2.83 -0.31
C PHE A 36 -16.65 -2.54 -1.80
N ASP A 37 -17.50 -1.65 -2.31
CA ASP A 37 -17.48 -1.24 -3.72
C ASP A 37 -17.99 0.20 -3.86
N ASP A 38 -17.56 0.88 -4.92
CA ASP A 38 -17.94 2.26 -5.20
C ASP A 38 -19.23 2.38 -6.02
N GLN A 39 -19.70 1.28 -6.61
CA GLN A 39 -20.96 1.21 -7.33
C GLN A 39 -22.06 0.64 -6.45
N SER A 40 -23.11 1.44 -6.22
CA SER A 40 -24.26 1.04 -5.40
C SER A 40 -25.01 -0.18 -5.94
N ALA A 41 -24.93 -0.45 -7.25
CA ALA A 41 -25.52 -1.64 -7.86
C ALA A 41 -24.82 -2.93 -7.39
N ASN A 42 -23.48 -2.93 -7.34
CA ASN A 42 -22.69 -4.07 -6.87
C ASN A 42 -22.98 -4.37 -5.40
N CYS A 43 -23.03 -3.32 -4.56
CA CYS A 43 -23.35 -3.47 -3.15
C CYS A 43 -24.77 -4.00 -2.93
N ARG A 44 -25.76 -3.49 -3.69
CA ARG A 44 -27.15 -3.99 -3.60
C ARG A 44 -27.26 -5.46 -3.99
N ALA A 45 -26.60 -5.87 -5.07
CA ALA A 45 -26.57 -7.28 -5.49
C ALA A 45 -25.95 -8.21 -4.44
N ALA A 46 -24.85 -7.78 -3.82
CA ALA A 46 -24.15 -8.57 -2.80
C ALA A 46 -24.82 -8.55 -1.41
N SER A 47 -25.56 -7.49 -1.07
CA SER A 47 -26.11 -7.27 0.28
C SER A 47 -27.04 -8.37 0.80
N GLY A 48 -27.68 -9.14 -0.09
CA GLY A 48 -28.50 -10.30 0.29
C GLY A 48 -27.70 -11.54 0.73
N HIS A 49 -26.38 -11.53 0.56
CA HIS A 49 -25.51 -12.69 0.80
C HIS A 49 -24.38 -12.41 1.79
N LEU A 50 -23.87 -11.18 1.85
CA LEU A 50 -22.78 -10.79 2.74
C LEU A 50 -22.85 -9.31 3.13
N ALA A 51 -22.16 -8.97 4.23
CA ALA A 51 -22.05 -7.60 4.70
C ALA A 51 -21.39 -6.73 3.60
N SER A 52 -22.16 -5.77 3.08
CA SER A 52 -21.76 -4.95 1.93
C SER A 52 -21.80 -3.47 2.28
N GLY A 53 -20.70 -2.76 2.00
CA GLY A 53 -20.56 -1.32 2.24
C GLY A 53 -20.35 -0.54 0.94
N HIS A 54 -21.27 0.37 0.62
CA HIS A 54 -21.09 1.29 -0.50
C HIS A 54 -20.13 2.41 -0.11
N VAL A 55 -19.04 2.55 -0.87
CA VAL A 55 -18.08 3.64 -0.71
C VAL A 55 -18.51 4.77 -1.65
N PRO A 56 -18.87 5.96 -1.15
CA PRO A 56 -19.18 7.10 -2.01
C PRO A 56 -17.97 7.44 -2.90
N HIS A 57 -18.16 7.39 -4.21
CA HIS A 57 -17.16 7.89 -5.16
C HIS A 57 -17.32 9.40 -5.32
N GLY A 58 -16.21 10.11 -5.56
CA GLY A 58 -16.26 11.57 -5.76
C GLY A 58 -14.92 12.29 -5.69
N VAL A 59 -13.93 11.72 -4.99
CA VAL A 59 -12.55 12.21 -5.05
C VAL A 59 -11.85 11.49 -6.20
N VAL A 60 -11.67 12.19 -7.32
CA VAL A 60 -10.81 11.73 -8.41
C VAL A 60 -9.37 11.88 -7.94
N ASN A 61 -8.53 10.87 -8.19
CA ASN A 61 -7.10 10.99 -7.89
C ASN A 61 -6.53 12.18 -8.69
N GLU A 62 -6.02 13.19 -7.99
CA GLU A 62 -5.29 14.28 -8.63
C GLU A 62 -4.03 13.72 -9.29
N GLU A 63 -3.65 14.30 -10.44
CA GLU A 63 -2.37 14.00 -11.09
C GLU A 63 -1.25 14.20 -10.07
N PRO A 64 -0.32 13.24 -9.93
CA PRO A 64 0.76 13.38 -8.96
C PRO A 64 1.58 14.62 -9.33
N SER A 65 1.39 15.71 -8.58
CA SER A 65 2.23 16.90 -8.71
C SER A 65 3.68 16.43 -8.65
N ALA A 66 4.48 16.80 -9.66
CA ALA A 66 5.82 16.29 -9.88
C ALA A 66 6.56 16.14 -8.53
N ARG A 67 6.82 14.88 -8.14
CA ARG A 67 7.55 14.58 -6.90
C ARG A 67 8.83 15.42 -6.93
N LYS A 68 8.94 16.41 -6.04
CA LYS A 68 10.24 16.96 -5.72
C LYS A 68 11.00 15.83 -5.04
N GLU A 69 12.04 15.32 -5.70
CA GLU A 69 12.91 14.33 -5.10
C GLU A 69 13.36 14.81 -3.73
N PRO A 70 13.34 13.95 -2.69
CA PRO A 70 13.86 14.35 -1.39
C PRO A 70 15.34 14.66 -1.56
N SER A 71 15.69 15.94 -1.37
CA SER A 71 17.06 16.44 -1.37
C SER A 71 17.96 15.46 -0.61
N ALA A 72 18.93 14.88 -1.32
CA ALA A 72 19.83 13.85 -0.83
C ALA A 72 20.23 14.10 0.64
N ARG A 73 19.99 13.08 1.47
CA ARG A 73 20.46 13.06 2.86
C ARG A 73 21.98 13.20 2.82
N LYS A 74 22.52 14.32 3.28
CA LYS A 74 23.98 14.50 3.38
C LYS A 74 24.53 13.39 4.28
N GLU A 75 25.35 12.52 3.71
CA GLU A 75 26.08 11.52 4.49
C GLU A 75 26.94 12.24 5.54
N PRO A 76 26.96 11.76 6.80
CA PRO A 76 27.82 12.35 7.81
C PRO A 76 29.28 12.06 7.44
N SER A 77 30.04 13.13 7.21
CA SER A 77 31.48 13.07 7.00
C SER A 77 32.15 12.31 8.15
N ALA A 78 32.78 11.18 7.81
CA ALA A 78 33.47 10.33 8.77
C ALA A 78 34.53 11.14 9.54
N ARG A 79 34.40 11.21 10.87
CA ARG A 79 35.48 11.67 11.75
C ARG A 79 36.66 10.73 11.58
N LYS A 80 37.79 11.25 11.12
CA LYS A 80 39.07 10.54 11.20
C LYS A 80 39.60 10.71 12.63
N GLU A 81 39.47 9.67 13.45
CA GLU A 81 40.20 9.56 14.72
C GLU A 81 41.70 9.42 14.42
N PRO A 82 42.60 10.19 15.06
CA PRO A 82 44.03 9.98 14.91
C PRO A 82 44.47 8.77 15.75
N PHE A 83 45.20 7.84 15.12
CA PHE A 83 45.84 6.71 15.79
C PHE A 83 46.86 7.26 16.82
N ALA A 84 46.57 7.08 18.11
CA ALA A 84 47.54 7.33 19.18
C ALA A 84 48.59 6.21 19.16
N SER A 85 49.86 6.57 18.94
CA SER A 85 50.98 5.63 19.00
C SER A 85 51.23 5.22 20.46
N GLU A 86 51.21 3.91 20.68
CA GLU A 86 51.39 3.29 21.98
C GLU A 86 52.85 3.42 22.43
N ARG A 87 53.07 4.15 23.52
CA ARG A 87 54.34 4.11 24.26
C ARG A 87 54.44 2.79 25.00
N ARG A 88 55.45 1.97 24.69
CA ARG A 88 56.03 1.01 25.65
C ARG A 88 57.52 1.28 25.76
N GLY A 89 57.89 1.83 26.92
CA GLY A 89 59.27 1.85 27.38
C GLY A 89 59.64 0.51 28.01
N GLY A 90 60.94 0.23 28.02
CA GLY A 90 61.52 -0.92 28.72
C GLY A 90 63.04 -0.93 28.61
N ALA A 91 63.71 -0.25 29.54
CA ALA A 91 64.95 -0.63 30.24
C ALA A 91 65.27 0.46 31.28
#